data_AF-A0A383BDW9-F1
#
_entry.id   AF-A0A383BDW9-F1
#
_cell.length_a   1.000
_cell.length_b   1.000
_cell.length_c   1.000
_cell.angle_alpha   90.00
_cell.angle_beta   90.00
_cell.angle_gamma   90.00
#
_symmetry.space_group_name_H-M   'P 1'
#
loop_
_entity.id
_entity.type
_entity.pdbx_description
1 polymer ?
#
loop_
_entity_poly.entity_id
_entity_poly.type
_entity_poly.pdbx_seq_one_letter_code
_entity_poly.pdbx_strand_id
1 'polypeptide(L)'
;KKINKIHIMNLSKDNSSVVGDKLKIDCDLLCVSGGYTPAVHLFTQSGGKLDYNEKKHYFFPKKNTLNQISVGSCNGTFGLKNIISETQEKTREFLDINEKEQFNVLEPKGGDFENIWLLPTNKISGKTKSFVDYQNDSTANDIKLALREGFKSIEHVKRYTTTGMATDQGKIANMHALGIVSEITNTKLGELGTTTFRPPYSPITFGALVGRNVGQFFDITRKTPMHDWHEKNNAKFEDVGQWKRA
;
A
#
# COMPACT_ATOMS: atom_id res chain seq x y z
N LYS A 1 23.55 -11.27 5.91
CA LYS A 1 24.41 -10.78 7.02
C LYS A 1 23.49 -10.25 8.11
N LYS A 2 23.66 -10.63 9.38
CA LYS A 2 22.91 -10.04 10.50
C LYS A 2 23.52 -8.68 10.85
N ILE A 3 22.70 -7.75 11.34
CA ILE A 3 23.21 -6.51 11.93
C ILE A 3 24.00 -6.88 13.20
N ASN A 4 25.11 -6.20 13.44
CA ASN A 4 25.93 -6.40 14.64
C ASN A 4 26.28 -5.09 15.36
N LYS A 5 26.00 -3.96 14.71
CA LYS A 5 26.15 -2.61 15.26
C LYS A 5 25.41 -1.60 14.40
N ILE A 6 25.06 -0.49 15.03
CA ILE A 6 24.59 0.72 14.38
C ILE A 6 25.47 1.90 14.77
N HIS A 7 25.35 2.96 13.99
CA HIS A 7 25.93 4.24 14.33
C HIS A 7 24.85 5.30 14.27
N ILE A 8 24.72 6.08 15.35
CA ILE A 8 23.74 7.16 15.45
C ILE A 8 24.45 8.49 15.63
N MET A 9 23.81 9.55 15.15
CA MET A 9 24.27 10.94 15.22
C MET A 9 23.06 11.81 15.49
N ASN A 10 23.28 12.97 16.11
CA ASN A 10 22.21 13.94 16.30
C ASN A 10 21.88 14.61 14.96
N LEU A 11 20.61 14.95 14.76
CA LEU A 11 20.18 15.78 13.65
C LEU A 11 20.41 17.27 13.98
N SER A 12 20.64 18.08 12.95
CA SER A 12 20.56 19.54 13.09
C SER A 12 19.13 19.98 13.45
N LYS A 13 18.95 21.19 13.98
CA LYS A 13 17.63 21.70 14.41
C LYS A 13 16.57 21.74 13.29
N ASP A 14 17.01 21.78 12.04
CA ASP A 14 16.20 21.80 10.83
C ASP A 14 16.17 20.44 10.11
N ASN A 15 16.76 19.39 10.71
CA ASN A 15 16.88 18.02 10.18
C ASN A 15 17.56 17.88 8.80
N SER A 16 18.23 18.92 8.30
CA SER A 16 18.88 18.90 6.99
C SER A 16 20.24 18.19 7.00
N SER A 17 20.84 18.02 8.18
CA SER A 17 22.19 17.47 8.33
C SER A 17 22.36 16.68 9.64
N VAL A 18 23.50 16.01 9.77
CA VAL A 18 23.92 15.35 11.02
C VAL A 18 24.98 16.19 11.72
N VAL A 19 24.89 16.30 13.05
CA VAL A 19 25.77 17.11 13.89
C VAL A 19 26.31 16.31 15.07
N GLY A 20 27.43 16.77 15.62
CA GLY A 20 28.08 16.17 16.78
C GLY A 20 28.79 14.85 16.48
N ASP A 21 29.17 14.16 17.56
CA ASP A 21 29.93 12.93 17.48
C ASP A 21 29.07 11.71 17.14
N LYS A 22 29.70 10.75 16.47
CA LYS A 22 29.08 9.51 16.05
C LYS A 22 29.13 8.47 17.17
N LEU A 23 27.98 8.15 17.73
CA LEU A 23 27.86 7.08 18.74
C LEU A 23 27.75 5.72 18.06
N LYS A 24 28.55 4.75 18.50
CA LYS A 24 28.45 3.35 18.09
C LYS A 24 27.65 2.59 19.14
N ILE A 25 26.66 1.82 18.69
CA ILE A 25 25.87 0.92 19.55
C ILE A 25 25.95 -0.47 18.94
N ASP A 26 26.44 -1.45 19.71
CA ASP A 26 26.43 -2.85 19.29
C ASP A 26 25.01 -3.42 19.49
N CYS A 27 24.45 -4.04 18.45
CA CYS A 27 23.09 -4.59 18.47
C CYS A 27 22.92 -5.64 17.37
N ASP A 28 21.97 -6.55 17.57
CA ASP A 28 21.59 -7.60 16.62
C ASP A 28 20.20 -7.39 16.00
N LEU A 29 19.48 -6.36 16.45
CA LEU A 29 18.17 -5.94 15.95
C LEU A 29 18.07 -4.40 15.97
N LEU A 30 17.46 -3.85 14.92
CA LEU A 30 17.05 -2.45 14.85
C LEU A 30 15.56 -2.41 14.51
N CYS A 31 14.73 -1.97 15.46
CA CYS A 31 13.32 -1.71 15.24
C CYS A 31 13.14 -0.27 14.77
N VAL A 32 12.53 -0.07 13.60
CA VAL A 32 12.33 1.26 13.00
C VAL A 32 10.86 1.63 13.09
N SER A 33 10.55 2.80 13.63
CA SER A 33 9.21 3.39 13.62
C SER A 33 9.27 4.73 12.89
N GLY A 34 8.88 4.73 11.62
CA GLY A 34 8.86 5.91 10.74
C GLY A 34 7.48 6.56 10.61
N GLY A 35 6.53 6.18 11.47
CA GLY A 35 5.14 6.63 11.40
C GLY A 35 4.20 5.63 10.72
N TYR A 36 3.05 6.15 10.27
CA TYR A 36 1.93 5.36 9.76
C TYR A 36 1.47 5.85 8.40
N THR A 37 1.12 4.90 7.52
CA THR A 37 0.41 5.18 6.27
C THR A 37 -0.99 4.55 6.35
N PRO A 38 -2.07 5.35 6.35
CA PRO A 38 -3.44 4.83 6.29
C PRO A 38 -3.66 3.87 5.12
N ALA A 39 -4.28 2.73 5.38
CA ALA A 39 -4.56 1.72 4.36
C ALA A 39 -5.79 2.11 3.50
N VAL A 40 -5.61 3.06 2.60
CA VAL A 40 -6.69 3.67 1.79
C VAL A 40 -7.04 2.92 0.50
N HIS A 41 -6.39 1.78 0.24
CA HIS A 41 -6.45 1.02 -1.01
C HIS A 41 -7.89 0.73 -1.47
N LEU A 42 -8.70 0.07 -0.63
CA LEU A 42 -10.07 -0.31 -0.99
C LEU A 42 -10.96 0.91 -1.23
N PHE A 43 -10.78 1.96 -0.42
CA PHE A 43 -11.51 3.22 -0.57
C PHE A 43 -11.22 3.88 -1.92
N THR A 44 -9.97 3.88 -2.38
CA THR A 44 -9.61 4.41 -3.71
C THR A 44 -10.04 3.49 -4.85
N GLN A 45 -10.02 2.17 -4.66
CA GLN A 45 -10.49 1.20 -5.66
C GLN A 45 -12.00 1.33 -5.91
N SER A 46 -12.78 1.78 -4.93
CA SER A 46 -14.20 2.11 -5.11
C SER A 46 -14.46 3.51 -5.67
N GLY A 47 -13.41 4.22 -6.11
CA GLY A 47 -13.50 5.55 -6.73
C GLY A 47 -13.37 6.72 -5.76
N GLY A 48 -13.07 6.45 -4.48
CA GLY A 48 -12.81 7.48 -3.48
C GLY A 48 -11.53 8.29 -3.77
N LYS A 49 -11.56 9.59 -3.45
CA LYS A 49 -10.42 10.50 -3.58
C LYS A 49 -9.75 10.72 -2.23
N LEU A 50 -8.45 11.01 -2.23
CA LEU A 50 -7.70 11.24 -1.01
C LEU A 50 -7.42 12.73 -0.81
N ASP A 51 -7.42 13.16 0.45
CA ASP A 51 -6.79 14.42 0.87
C ASP A 51 -5.45 14.09 1.54
N TYR A 52 -4.55 15.08 1.62
CA TYR A 52 -3.25 14.94 2.28
C TYR A 52 -3.20 15.76 3.56
N ASN A 53 -2.76 15.15 4.66
CA ASN A 53 -2.61 15.83 5.94
C ASN A 53 -1.18 16.37 6.10
N GLU A 54 -0.97 17.65 5.81
CA GLU A 54 0.35 18.30 5.90
C GLU A 54 0.97 18.26 7.30
N LYS A 55 0.18 18.21 8.37
CA LYS A 55 0.69 18.18 9.74
C LYS A 55 1.15 16.79 10.18
N LYS A 56 0.54 15.74 9.63
CA LYS A 56 0.79 14.35 10.02
C LYS A 56 1.44 13.50 8.93
N HIS A 57 1.66 14.10 7.76
CA HIS A 57 2.39 13.54 6.62
C HIS A 57 1.83 12.25 6.01
N TYR A 58 0.51 12.16 5.86
CA TYR A 58 -0.13 11.01 5.19
C TYR A 58 -1.36 11.38 4.38
N PHE A 59 -1.70 10.53 3.41
CA PHE A 59 -2.98 10.59 2.71
C PHE A 59 -4.08 9.90 3.51
N PHE A 60 -5.29 10.43 3.44
CA PHE A 60 -6.47 9.86 4.08
C PHE A 60 -7.71 10.02 3.19
N PRO A 61 -8.77 9.24 3.41
CA PRO A 61 -10.02 9.32 2.66
C PRO A 61 -10.63 10.72 2.71
N LYS A 62 -10.85 11.34 1.55
CA LYS A 62 -11.67 12.54 1.44
C LYS A 62 -13.13 12.18 1.66
N LYS A 63 -13.90 13.07 2.28
CA LYS A 63 -15.36 12.92 2.37
C LYS A 63 -15.94 12.74 0.95
N ASN A 64 -16.72 11.69 0.76
CA ASN A 64 -17.38 11.39 -0.52
C ASN A 64 -18.84 11.00 -0.30
N THR A 65 -19.57 10.82 -1.40
CA THR A 65 -20.99 10.45 -1.43
C THR A 65 -21.19 8.96 -1.69
N LEU A 66 -20.15 8.13 -1.56
CA LEU A 66 -20.26 6.69 -1.75
C LEU A 66 -20.97 6.08 -0.53
N ASN A 67 -21.71 4.98 -0.74
CA ASN A 67 -22.37 4.25 0.34
C ASN A 67 -21.36 3.37 1.09
N GLN A 68 -20.34 4.00 1.68
CA GLN A 68 -19.28 3.35 2.44
C GLN A 68 -18.73 4.35 3.47
N ILE A 69 -18.17 3.82 4.56
CA ILE A 69 -17.45 4.62 5.55
C ILE A 69 -16.03 4.10 5.74
N SER A 70 -15.10 5.00 6.06
CA SER A 70 -13.78 4.67 6.57
C SER A 70 -13.70 5.15 8.02
N VAL A 71 -13.30 4.25 8.90
CA VAL A 71 -13.21 4.47 10.35
C VAL A 71 -11.87 3.98 10.88
N GLY A 72 -11.34 4.64 11.90
CA GLY A 72 -10.08 4.29 12.52
C GLY A 72 -8.86 4.68 11.68
N SER A 73 -7.79 3.90 11.76
CA SER A 73 -6.49 4.27 11.19
C SER A 73 -6.49 4.37 9.66
N CYS A 74 -7.36 3.62 8.95
CA CYS A 74 -7.52 3.79 7.51
C CYS A 74 -8.17 5.14 7.14
N ASN A 75 -8.90 5.76 8.06
CA ASN A 75 -9.42 7.12 7.93
C ASN A 75 -8.42 8.19 8.41
N GLY A 76 -7.23 7.79 8.88
CA GLY A 76 -6.26 8.68 9.49
C GLY A 76 -6.57 9.06 10.94
N THR A 77 -7.47 8.33 11.60
CA THR A 77 -7.72 8.45 13.04
C THR A 77 -6.79 7.53 13.80
N PHE A 78 -6.00 8.10 14.72
CA PHE A 78 -5.06 7.37 15.54
C PHE A 78 -5.37 7.57 17.02
N GLY A 79 -4.89 6.62 17.81
CA GLY A 79 -5.19 6.49 19.22
C GLY A 79 -6.47 5.68 19.46
N LEU A 80 -6.39 4.71 20.35
CA LEU A 80 -7.45 3.73 20.57
C LEU A 80 -8.76 4.38 20.99
N LYS A 81 -8.70 5.38 21.88
CA LYS A 81 -9.90 6.09 22.34
C LYS A 81 -10.61 6.81 21.19
N ASN A 82 -9.84 7.48 20.33
CA ASN A 82 -10.39 8.21 19.19
C ASN A 82 -10.95 7.26 18.14
N ILE A 83 -10.27 6.14 17.87
CA ILE A 83 -10.72 5.11 16.93
C ILE A 83 -12.09 4.55 17.37
N ILE A 84 -12.26 4.20 18.65
CA ILE A 84 -13.52 3.66 19.16
C ILE A 84 -14.63 4.72 19.07
N SER A 85 -14.34 5.95 19.49
CA SER A 85 -15.30 7.07 19.43
C SER A 85 -15.80 7.31 18.00
N GLU A 86 -14.87 7.44 17.04
CA GLU A 86 -15.18 7.67 15.64
C GLU A 86 -15.96 6.49 15.05
N THR A 87 -15.52 5.27 15.33
CA THR A 87 -16.16 4.06 14.80
C THR A 87 -17.61 3.99 15.24
N GLN A 88 -17.87 4.19 16.52
CA GLN A 88 -19.22 4.22 17.07
C GLN A 88 -20.07 5.34 16.45
N GLU A 89 -19.53 6.55 16.33
CA GLU A 89 -20.25 7.70 15.77
C GLU A 89 -20.62 7.49 14.29
N LYS A 90 -19.61 7.22 13.45
CA LYS A 90 -19.80 7.08 12.00
C LYS A 90 -20.61 5.84 11.63
N THR A 91 -20.47 4.74 12.36
CA THR A 91 -21.24 3.52 12.07
C THR A 91 -22.71 3.71 12.41
N ARG A 92 -23.03 4.41 13.51
CA ARG A 92 -24.41 4.75 13.85
C ARG A 92 -25.05 5.68 12.83
N GLU A 93 -24.34 6.73 12.44
CA GLU A 93 -24.81 7.65 11.39
C GLU A 93 -25.05 6.90 10.08
N PHE A 94 -24.13 6.01 9.70
CA PHE A 94 -24.22 5.25 8.45
C PHE A 94 -25.33 4.19 8.44
N LEU A 95 -25.59 3.53 9.58
CA LEU A 95 -26.60 2.48 9.71
C LEU A 95 -27.95 2.99 10.24
N ASP A 96 -28.07 4.28 10.55
CA ASP A 96 -29.24 4.91 11.18
C ASP A 96 -29.65 4.23 12.51
N ILE A 97 -28.66 4.00 13.39
CA ILE A 97 -28.85 3.33 14.68
C ILE A 97 -28.73 4.35 15.83
N ASN A 98 -29.70 4.34 16.76
CA ASN A 98 -29.75 5.27 17.89
C ASN A 98 -29.08 4.77 19.19
N GLU A 99 -28.53 3.56 19.20
CA GLU A 99 -27.91 2.96 20.38
C GLU A 99 -26.52 3.54 20.67
N LYS A 100 -26.27 4.01 21.90
CA LYS A 100 -24.97 4.53 22.30
C LYS A 100 -24.40 3.72 23.43
N GLU A 101 -23.30 3.01 23.15
CA GLU A 101 -22.52 2.34 24.19
C GLU A 101 -21.45 3.28 24.74
N GLN A 102 -21.33 3.30 26.08
CA GLN A 102 -20.21 3.96 26.74
C GLN A 102 -19.00 3.04 26.73
N PHE A 103 -17.83 3.61 26.52
CA PHE A 103 -16.56 2.91 26.64
C PHE A 103 -15.60 3.77 27.47
N ASN A 104 -14.73 3.11 28.22
CA ASN A 104 -13.64 3.76 28.92
C ASN A 104 -12.33 3.09 28.52
N VAL A 105 -11.41 3.88 28.00
CA VAL A 105 -10.09 3.42 27.56
C VAL A 105 -9.05 4.33 28.18
N LEU A 106 -8.09 3.70 28.86
CA LEU A 106 -6.87 4.34 29.30
C LEU A 106 -5.86 4.27 28.17
N GLU A 107 -5.43 5.42 27.69
CA GLU A 107 -4.44 5.54 26.62
C GLU A 107 -3.25 6.36 27.12
N PRO A 108 -2.01 5.85 26.98
CA PRO A 108 -0.83 6.64 27.31
C PRO A 108 -0.73 7.86 26.41
N LYS A 109 -0.20 8.96 26.96
CA LYS A 109 0.05 10.17 26.17
C LYS A 109 1.07 9.84 25.07
N GLY A 110 0.69 10.07 23.82
CA GLY A 110 1.59 9.94 22.68
C GLY A 110 2.70 11.00 22.71
N GLY A 111 3.80 10.71 22.03
CA GLY A 111 4.86 11.68 21.74
C GLY A 111 4.50 12.58 20.54
N ASP A 112 5.36 13.57 20.30
CA ASP A 112 5.28 14.39 19.09
C ASP A 112 5.70 13.57 17.86
N PHE A 113 5.05 13.85 16.73
CA PHE A 113 5.33 13.18 15.46
C PHE A 113 6.20 14.08 14.60
N GLU A 114 7.33 13.53 14.15
CA GLU A 114 8.24 14.19 13.21
C GLU A 114 8.46 13.26 12.02
N ASN A 115 8.34 13.81 10.82
CA ASN A 115 8.48 13.05 9.60
C ASN A 115 9.77 13.43 8.87
N ILE A 116 10.56 12.42 8.52
CA ILE A 116 11.77 12.57 7.72
C ILE A 116 11.70 11.58 6.56
N TRP A 117 11.56 12.07 5.33
CA TRP A 117 11.44 11.20 4.17
C TRP A 117 12.76 10.53 3.80
N LEU A 118 13.86 11.26 3.94
CA LEU A 118 15.22 10.77 3.74
C LEU A 118 16.14 11.28 4.84
N LEU A 119 16.67 10.38 5.65
CA LEU A 119 17.65 10.73 6.68
C LEU A 119 18.90 11.37 6.04
N PRO A 120 19.39 12.50 6.56
CA PRO A 120 20.64 13.07 6.10
C PRO A 120 21.81 12.16 6.47
N THR A 121 22.89 12.24 5.69
CA THR A 121 24.10 11.47 5.95
C THR A 121 25.35 12.27 5.60
N ASN A 122 26.38 12.14 6.43
CA ASN A 122 27.72 12.67 6.15
C ASN A 122 28.57 11.71 5.27
N LYS A 123 28.00 10.57 4.86
CA LYS A 123 28.69 9.62 3.98
C LYS A 123 28.57 10.06 2.52
N ILE A 124 29.62 9.76 1.75
CA ILE A 124 29.68 10.04 0.32
C ILE A 124 28.55 9.30 -0.40
N SER A 125 27.81 10.01 -1.26
CA SER A 125 26.77 9.45 -2.12
C SER A 125 27.30 8.27 -2.94
N GLY A 126 26.52 7.19 -3.05
CA GLY A 126 26.93 5.94 -3.72
C GLY A 126 27.77 4.98 -2.87
N LYS A 127 28.33 5.42 -1.72
CA LYS A 127 28.96 4.51 -0.73
C LYS A 127 27.99 4.00 0.33
N THR A 128 26.74 4.44 0.27
CA THR A 128 25.64 4.01 1.12
C THR A 128 24.43 3.62 0.28
N LYS A 129 23.66 2.67 0.79
CA LYS A 129 22.37 2.27 0.22
C LYS A 129 21.28 2.71 1.18
N SER A 130 20.60 3.80 0.84
CA SER A 130 19.37 4.21 1.51
C SER A 130 18.20 3.55 0.79
N PHE A 131 17.89 2.31 1.17
CA PHE A 131 16.82 1.53 0.56
C PHE A 131 15.46 2.18 0.78
N VAL A 132 14.66 2.20 -0.28
CA VAL A 132 13.27 2.70 -0.28
C VAL A 132 12.31 1.53 -0.55
N ASP A 133 12.65 0.67 -1.51
CA ASP A 133 11.96 -0.59 -1.78
C ASP A 133 12.93 -1.75 -1.55
N TYR A 134 12.67 -2.54 -0.52
CA TYR A 134 13.55 -3.66 -0.14
C TYR A 134 13.44 -4.85 -1.09
N GLN A 135 12.28 -5.08 -1.71
CA GLN A 135 12.09 -6.26 -2.54
C GLN A 135 12.72 -6.08 -3.92
N ASN A 136 12.69 -4.85 -4.44
CA ASN A 136 13.30 -4.50 -5.73
C ASN A 136 14.70 -3.88 -5.58
N ASP A 137 15.27 -3.85 -4.37
CA ASP A 137 16.59 -3.26 -4.08
C ASP A 137 16.72 -1.78 -4.52
N SER A 138 15.61 -1.05 -4.64
CA SER A 138 15.58 0.35 -5.05
C SER A 138 15.96 1.27 -3.90
N THR A 139 16.78 2.28 -4.21
CA THR A 139 17.32 3.23 -3.25
C THR A 139 16.93 4.67 -3.55
N ALA A 140 17.12 5.55 -2.57
CA ALA A 140 16.95 6.99 -2.77
C ALA A 140 17.87 7.57 -3.86
N ASN A 141 19.00 6.92 -4.15
CA ASN A 141 19.91 7.34 -5.23
C ASN A 141 19.32 7.03 -6.61
N ASP A 142 18.56 5.95 -6.75
CA ASP A 142 17.89 5.60 -8.01
C ASP A 142 16.76 6.60 -8.32
N ILE A 143 16.02 7.03 -7.29
CA ILE A 143 15.04 8.11 -7.41
C ILE A 143 15.73 9.42 -7.81
N LYS A 144 16.82 9.79 -7.13
CA LYS A 144 17.62 10.99 -7.48
C LYS A 144 18.15 10.93 -8.92
N LEU A 145 18.59 9.75 -9.36
CA LEU A 145 19.05 9.54 -10.73
C LEU A 145 17.92 9.76 -11.73
N ALA A 146 16.74 9.18 -11.49
CA ALA A 146 15.57 9.38 -12.35
C ALA A 146 15.21 10.87 -12.47
N LEU A 147 15.18 11.60 -11.35
CA LEU A 147 14.90 13.04 -11.37
C LEU A 147 15.97 13.83 -12.15
N ARG A 148 17.26 13.47 -11.99
CA ARG A 148 18.38 14.09 -12.73
C ARG A 148 18.31 13.83 -14.23
N GLU A 149 17.80 12.67 -14.63
CA GLU A 149 17.57 12.31 -16.05
C GLU A 149 16.29 12.95 -16.62
N GLY A 150 15.56 13.73 -15.82
CA GLY A 150 14.46 14.57 -16.27
C GLY A 150 13.06 13.96 -16.09
N PHE A 151 12.94 12.81 -15.41
CA PHE A 151 11.63 12.27 -15.06
C PHE A 151 10.97 13.15 -14.00
N LYS A 152 9.82 13.76 -14.31
CA LYS A 152 9.10 14.67 -13.40
C LYS A 152 7.87 14.04 -12.74
N SER A 153 7.15 13.19 -13.48
CA SER A 153 5.95 12.53 -12.97
C SER A 153 6.33 11.37 -12.05
N ILE A 154 5.62 11.23 -10.93
CA ILE A 154 5.80 10.09 -10.02
C ILE A 154 5.62 8.74 -10.74
N GLU A 155 4.72 8.69 -11.73
CA GLU A 155 4.49 7.51 -12.55
C GLU A 155 5.69 7.14 -13.42
N HIS A 156 6.49 8.13 -13.84
CA HIS A 156 7.74 7.88 -14.56
C HIS A 156 8.86 7.43 -13.62
N VAL A 157 9.01 8.10 -12.46
CA VAL A 157 9.99 7.69 -11.44
C VAL A 157 9.74 6.25 -11.00
N LYS A 158 8.47 5.88 -10.78
CA LYS A 158 8.06 4.50 -10.49
C LYS A 158 8.51 3.51 -11.57
N ARG A 159 8.24 3.80 -12.85
CA ARG A 159 8.60 2.90 -13.97
C ARG A 159 10.10 2.78 -14.17
N TYR A 160 10.83 3.87 -13.99
CA TYR A 160 12.29 3.91 -14.14
C TYR A 160 12.99 3.13 -13.02
N THR A 161 12.58 3.37 -11.77
CA THR A 161 13.24 2.80 -10.58
C THR A 161 12.67 1.43 -10.16
N THR A 162 11.52 1.05 -10.71
CA THR A 162 10.69 -0.10 -10.28
C THR A 162 10.17 -0.03 -8.83
N THR A 163 10.32 1.13 -8.18
CA THR A 163 9.90 1.34 -6.79
C THR A 163 8.39 1.12 -6.63
N GLY A 164 8.00 0.25 -5.71
CA GLY A 164 6.61 -0.06 -5.42
C GLY A 164 5.93 -0.99 -6.43
N MET A 165 6.69 -1.63 -7.31
CA MET A 165 6.19 -2.61 -8.29
C MET A 165 6.36 -4.05 -7.84
N ALA A 166 6.92 -4.29 -6.66
CA ALA A 166 7.15 -5.62 -6.11
C ALA A 166 5.85 -6.31 -5.65
N THR A 167 5.95 -7.51 -5.07
CA THR A 167 4.77 -8.29 -4.64
C THR A 167 4.00 -7.65 -3.48
N ASP A 168 4.66 -6.78 -2.71
CA ASP A 168 4.02 -5.99 -1.66
C ASP A 168 3.22 -4.78 -2.22
N GLN A 169 3.38 -4.46 -3.51
CA GLN A 169 2.80 -3.31 -4.21
C GLN A 169 3.15 -1.96 -3.56
N GLY A 170 4.36 -1.84 -2.99
CA GLY A 170 4.87 -0.58 -2.46
C GLY A 170 4.18 -0.10 -1.19
N LYS A 171 3.55 -1.00 -0.42
CA LYS A 171 2.92 -0.68 0.87
C LYS A 171 3.88 0.02 1.84
N ILE A 172 5.17 -0.31 1.76
CA ILE A 172 6.22 0.31 2.57
C ILE A 172 6.93 1.41 1.78
N ALA A 173 7.18 1.22 0.49
CA ALA A 173 8.06 2.08 -0.31
C ALA A 173 7.41 3.38 -0.80
N ASN A 174 6.13 3.36 -1.17
CA ASN A 174 5.53 4.42 -1.99
C ASN A 174 5.51 5.79 -1.30
N MET A 175 5.17 5.85 -0.02
CA MET A 175 5.14 7.11 0.73
C MET A 175 6.54 7.73 0.86
N HIS A 176 7.56 6.91 1.15
CA HIS A 176 8.94 7.38 1.19
C HIS A 176 9.42 7.87 -0.18
N ALA A 177 9.13 7.11 -1.25
CA ALA A 177 9.50 7.50 -2.60
C ALA A 177 8.87 8.84 -3.00
N LEU A 178 7.57 9.00 -2.73
CA LEU A 178 6.85 10.23 -3.00
C LEU A 178 7.39 11.40 -2.17
N GLY A 179 7.69 11.18 -0.89
CA GLY A 179 8.33 12.15 -0.01
C GLY A 179 9.70 12.63 -0.51
N ILE A 180 10.56 11.70 -0.93
CA ILE A 180 11.87 12.00 -1.52
C ILE A 180 11.71 12.83 -2.80
N VAL A 181 10.77 12.45 -3.67
CA VAL A 181 10.48 13.23 -4.89
C VAL A 181 10.02 14.63 -4.53
N SER A 182 9.07 14.75 -3.60
CA SER A 182 8.53 16.03 -3.10
C SER A 182 9.62 16.98 -2.58
N GLU A 183 10.53 16.48 -1.74
CA GLU A 183 11.63 17.28 -1.19
C GLU A 183 12.59 17.75 -2.30
N ILE A 184 12.94 16.88 -3.25
CA ILE A 184 13.89 17.20 -4.32
C ILE A 184 13.28 18.17 -5.35
N THR A 185 12.00 17.99 -5.70
CA THR A 185 11.32 18.84 -6.68
C THR A 185 10.65 20.06 -6.05
N ASN A 186 10.75 20.23 -4.72
CA ASN A 186 10.08 21.29 -3.94
C ASN A 186 8.58 21.40 -4.28
N THR A 187 7.91 20.26 -4.42
CA THR A 187 6.50 20.16 -4.79
C THR A 187 5.71 19.61 -3.60
N LYS A 188 4.51 20.12 -3.34
CA LYS A 188 3.68 19.62 -2.22
C LYS A 188 3.20 18.20 -2.49
N LEU A 189 3.19 17.36 -1.46
CA LEU A 189 2.75 15.96 -1.59
C LEU A 189 1.28 15.83 -2.02
N GLY A 190 0.41 16.73 -1.53
CA GLY A 190 -0.98 16.78 -1.97
C GLY A 190 -1.16 17.05 -3.47
N GLU A 191 -0.20 17.73 -4.11
CA GLU A 191 -0.23 18.05 -5.55
C GLU A 191 0.35 16.92 -6.41
N LEU A 192 1.39 16.23 -5.92
CA LEU A 192 1.96 15.07 -6.60
C LEU A 192 0.96 13.91 -6.70
N GLY A 193 0.07 13.79 -5.70
CA GLY A 193 -0.89 12.72 -5.59
C GLY A 193 -0.24 11.35 -5.34
N THR A 194 -1.07 10.32 -5.22
CA THR A 194 -0.60 8.94 -5.13
C THR A 194 -0.70 8.26 -6.49
N THR A 195 0.08 7.20 -6.69
CA THR A 195 -0.11 6.33 -7.86
C THR A 195 -1.44 5.58 -7.75
N THR A 196 -2.05 5.18 -8.86
CA THR A 196 -3.34 4.47 -8.83
C THR A 196 -3.25 3.14 -8.08
N PHE A 197 -4.09 2.95 -7.06
CA PHE A 197 -4.26 1.65 -6.40
C PHE A 197 -5.19 0.75 -7.22
N ARG A 198 -4.78 -0.50 -7.46
CA ARG A 198 -5.51 -1.46 -8.32
C ARG A 198 -5.84 -2.73 -7.54
N PRO A 199 -6.99 -3.38 -7.82
CA PRO A 199 -7.22 -4.75 -7.36
C PRO A 199 -6.21 -5.74 -7.97
N PRO A 200 -5.91 -6.85 -7.28
CA PRO A 200 -6.31 -7.17 -5.91
C PRO A 200 -5.42 -6.45 -4.87
N TYR A 201 -5.93 -6.21 -3.65
CA TYR A 201 -5.15 -5.58 -2.56
C TYR A 201 -3.89 -6.38 -2.17
N SER A 202 -4.03 -7.70 -2.17
CA SER A 202 -2.95 -8.68 -2.02
C SER A 202 -3.08 -9.72 -3.12
N PRO A 203 -1.98 -10.33 -3.58
CA PRO A 203 -2.04 -11.38 -4.60
C PRO A 203 -3.01 -12.50 -4.22
N ILE A 204 -3.74 -12.99 -5.22
CA ILE A 204 -4.65 -14.14 -5.12
C ILE A 204 -4.20 -15.18 -6.15
N THR A 205 -4.40 -16.45 -5.84
CA THR A 205 -4.04 -17.53 -6.77
C THR A 205 -5.01 -17.57 -7.94
N PHE A 206 -4.53 -17.95 -9.12
CA PHE A 206 -5.40 -18.12 -10.30
C PHE A 206 -6.46 -19.20 -10.05
N GLY A 207 -6.13 -20.26 -9.30
CA GLY A 207 -7.11 -21.29 -8.93
C GLY A 207 -8.27 -20.75 -8.10
N ALA A 208 -8.04 -19.81 -7.18
CA ALA A 208 -9.11 -19.17 -6.41
C ALA A 208 -10.03 -18.32 -7.29
N LEU A 209 -9.47 -17.64 -8.31
CA LEU A 209 -10.25 -16.87 -9.30
C LEU A 209 -11.10 -17.76 -10.20
N VAL A 210 -10.54 -18.88 -10.67
CA VAL A 210 -11.24 -19.84 -11.55
C VAL A 210 -12.33 -20.61 -10.79
N GLY A 211 -12.14 -20.85 -9.49
CA GLY A 211 -13.11 -21.54 -8.65
C GLY A 211 -13.35 -22.98 -9.12
N ARG A 212 -14.62 -23.31 -9.42
CA ARG A 212 -15.02 -24.65 -9.87
C ARG A 212 -15.10 -24.80 -11.39
N ASN A 213 -14.75 -23.78 -12.15
CA ASN A 213 -14.79 -23.78 -13.60
C ASN A 213 -13.56 -24.51 -14.17
N VAL A 214 -13.44 -25.80 -13.86
CA VAL A 214 -12.32 -26.67 -14.23
C VAL A 214 -12.81 -28.03 -14.70
N GLY A 215 -12.05 -28.68 -15.58
CA GLY A 215 -12.42 -30.00 -16.12
C GLY A 215 -13.77 -29.99 -16.82
N GLN A 216 -14.65 -30.95 -16.49
CA GLN A 216 -16.00 -31.04 -17.08
C GLN A 216 -16.93 -29.85 -16.77
N PHE A 217 -16.56 -29.00 -15.79
CA PHE A 217 -17.30 -27.79 -15.42
C PHE A 217 -16.68 -26.52 -16.00
N PHE A 218 -15.64 -26.64 -16.82
CA PHE A 218 -15.02 -25.49 -17.49
C PHE A 218 -16.02 -24.78 -18.41
N ASP A 219 -16.80 -25.55 -19.17
CA ASP A 219 -17.89 -25.06 -20.01
C ASP A 219 -19.03 -26.10 -20.03
N ILE A 220 -20.23 -25.64 -20.36
CA ILE A 220 -21.44 -26.47 -20.39
C ILE A 220 -21.36 -27.44 -21.58
N THR A 221 -21.57 -28.73 -21.30
CA THR A 221 -21.75 -29.75 -22.34
C THR A 221 -23.25 -30.01 -22.57
N ARG A 222 -23.75 -29.66 -23.75
CA ARG A 222 -25.13 -29.91 -24.19
C ARG A 222 -25.24 -31.24 -24.91
N LYS A 223 -26.28 -31.99 -24.58
CA LYS A 223 -26.56 -33.34 -25.08
C LYS A 223 -27.95 -33.39 -25.70
N THR A 224 -28.11 -34.09 -26.82
CA THR A 224 -29.44 -34.27 -27.43
C THR A 224 -30.24 -35.29 -26.63
N PRO A 225 -31.59 -35.37 -26.79
CA PRO A 225 -32.37 -36.42 -26.15
C PRO A 225 -31.95 -37.85 -26.54
N MET A 226 -31.20 -38.01 -27.64
CA MET A 226 -30.70 -39.29 -28.14
C MET A 226 -29.24 -39.57 -27.73
N HIS A 227 -28.62 -38.70 -26.94
CA HIS A 227 -27.19 -38.81 -26.58
C HIS A 227 -26.83 -40.16 -25.98
N ASP A 228 -27.64 -40.68 -25.05
CA ASP A 228 -27.39 -41.97 -24.42
C ASP A 228 -27.47 -43.14 -25.42
N TRP A 229 -28.27 -43.00 -26.49
CA TRP A 229 -28.31 -43.99 -27.57
C TRP A 229 -27.03 -43.93 -28.41
N HIS A 230 -26.52 -42.72 -28.71
CA HIS A 230 -25.25 -42.55 -29.42
C HIS A 230 -24.07 -43.14 -28.64
N GLU A 231 -24.00 -42.91 -27.31
CA GLU A 231 -22.97 -43.51 -26.45
C GLU A 231 -23.03 -45.04 -26.44
N LYS A 232 -24.24 -45.62 -26.26
CA LYS A 232 -24.43 -47.09 -26.26
C LYS A 232 -24.06 -47.77 -27.58
N ASN A 233 -24.11 -47.03 -28.69
CA ASN A 233 -23.77 -47.53 -30.03
C ASN A 233 -22.36 -47.10 -30.50
N ASN A 234 -21.50 -46.66 -29.58
CA ASN A 234 -20.10 -46.30 -29.84
C ASN A 234 -19.91 -45.18 -30.88
N ALA A 235 -20.84 -44.21 -30.93
CA ALA A 235 -20.68 -43.03 -31.77
C ALA A 235 -19.42 -42.23 -31.40
N LYS A 236 -18.81 -41.58 -32.39
CA LYS A 236 -17.72 -40.61 -32.17
C LYS A 236 -18.33 -39.23 -32.06
N PHE A 237 -17.87 -38.44 -31.08
CA PHE A 237 -18.42 -37.12 -30.83
C PHE A 237 -17.47 -36.02 -31.27
N GLU A 238 -18.03 -34.97 -31.86
CA GLU A 238 -17.39 -33.67 -32.10
C GLU A 238 -18.00 -32.58 -31.21
N ASP A 239 -17.22 -31.55 -30.91
CA ASP A 239 -17.68 -30.34 -30.23
C ASP A 239 -18.18 -29.32 -31.25
N VAL A 240 -19.49 -29.12 -31.31
CA VAL A 240 -20.13 -28.09 -32.15
C VAL A 240 -20.65 -26.99 -31.23
N GLY A 241 -19.76 -26.05 -30.92
CA GLY A 241 -19.97 -25.11 -29.81
C GLY A 241 -20.04 -25.87 -28.49
N GLN A 242 -21.11 -25.67 -27.72
CA GLN A 242 -21.34 -26.40 -26.47
C GLN A 242 -21.97 -27.79 -26.68
N TRP A 243 -22.32 -28.19 -27.91
CA TRP A 243 -22.97 -29.48 -28.16
C TRP A 243 -21.96 -30.59 -28.44
N LYS A 244 -22.16 -31.74 -27.81
CA LYS A 244 -21.56 -33.00 -28.26
C LYS A 244 -22.44 -33.62 -29.33
N ARG A 245 -21.96 -33.63 -30.57
CA ARG A 245 -22.68 -34.22 -31.72
C ARG A 245 -22.00 -35.50 -32.17
N ALA A 246 -22.79 -36.54 -32.37
CA ALA A 246 -22.40 -37.84 -32.88
C ALA A 246 -22.34 -37.85 -34.41
#